data_AF-A0A396JK65-F1
#
_entry.id   AF-A0A396JK65-F1
#
_cell.length_a   1.000
_cell.length_b   1.000
_cell.length_c   1.000
_cell.angle_alpha   90.00
_cell.angle_beta   90.00
_cell.angle_gamma   90.00
#
_symmetry.space_group_name_H-M   'P 1'
#
loop_
_entity.id
_entity.type
_entity.pdbx_description
1 polymer ?
#
loop_
_entity_poly.entity_id
_entity_poly.type
_entity_poly.pdbx_seq_one_letter_code
_entity_poly.pdbx_strand_id
1 'polypeptide(L)'
;MTFLFCRVNVSNKKITIFDSGSGMDDSDENSIVKWGKMGASLHRQSKSQAIGGKPPYLMPCFGMFGYGGPIASMHLGRYTRVSSKTKHVKNVYELWLHREALLNNKSNSEGTWKTTGGIRAPQNGEVKSSKGSFTKVIYISRVWPICSLVCFQHFGPEK
;
A
#
# COMPACT_ATOMS: atom_id res chain seq x y z
N MET A 1 0.91 -19.96 15.66
CA MET A 1 0.58 -18.52 15.68
C MET A 1 1.54 -17.80 14.74
N THR A 2 1.07 -17.32 13.59
CA THR A 2 1.93 -16.60 12.63
C THR A 2 1.92 -15.13 13.02
N PHE A 3 3.04 -14.62 13.54
CA PHE A 3 3.17 -13.19 13.83
C PHE A 3 3.21 -12.43 12.51
N LEU A 4 2.13 -11.69 12.23
CA LEU A 4 2.14 -10.58 11.28
C LEU A 4 3.06 -9.50 11.87
N PHE A 5 4.05 -9.03 11.12
CA PHE A 5 4.76 -7.81 11.50
C PHE A 5 4.60 -6.76 10.41
N CYS A 6 4.54 -5.52 10.85
CA CYS A 6 4.62 -4.34 10.01
C CYS A 6 5.86 -3.56 10.42
N ARG A 7 6.68 -3.16 9.44
CA ARG A 7 7.87 -2.34 9.64
C ARG A 7 7.75 -1.07 8.83
N VAL A 8 7.93 0.06 9.50
CA VAL A 8 8.00 1.39 8.88
C VAL A 8 9.42 1.92 9.03
N ASN A 9 10.03 2.33 7.91
CA ASN A 9 11.32 3.02 7.90
C ASN A 9 11.12 4.38 7.23
N VAL A 10 11.50 5.45 7.93
CA VAL A 10 11.39 6.83 7.45
C VAL A 10 12.78 7.41 7.27
N SER A 11 13.03 8.03 6.13
CA SER A 11 14.24 8.81 5.86
C SER A 11 13.89 10.11 5.13
N ASN A 12 14.86 11.02 5.02
CA ASN A 12 14.68 12.36 4.47
C ASN A 12 14.07 12.43 3.06
N LYS A 13 14.06 11.33 2.30
CA LYS A 13 13.48 11.27 0.95
C LYS A 13 12.55 10.08 0.71
N LYS A 14 12.43 9.17 1.69
CA LYS A 14 11.77 7.88 1.48
C LYS A 14 11.06 7.38 2.74
N ILE A 15 9.80 6.96 2.59
CA ILE A 15 9.09 6.13 3.57
C ILE A 15 8.96 4.74 2.97
N THR A 16 9.29 3.71 3.75
CA THR A 16 9.09 2.31 3.37
C THR A 16 8.24 1.62 4.42
N ILE A 17 7.10 1.10 3.99
CA ILE A 17 6.23 0.25 4.79
C ILE A 17 6.36 -1.17 4.25
N PHE A 18 6.54 -2.13 5.14
CA PHE A 18 6.59 -3.55 4.78
C PHE A 18 5.74 -4.34 5.77
N ASP A 19 4.79 -5.11 5.27
CA ASP A 19 4.02 -6.06 6.07
C ASP A 19 4.16 -7.49 5.52
N SER A 20 4.10 -8.46 6.44
CA SER A 20 4.11 -9.89 6.12
C SER A 20 2.69 -10.47 6.04
N GLY A 21 1.73 -9.69 5.57
CA GLY A 21 0.35 -10.13 5.39
C GLY A 21 0.18 -11.14 4.26
N SER A 22 -1.07 -11.37 3.86
CA SER A 22 -1.41 -12.28 2.76
C SER A 22 -0.82 -11.86 1.42
N GLY A 23 -0.52 -10.56 1.26
CA GLY A 23 -0.09 -9.98 0.00
C GLY A 23 -1.21 -9.90 -1.04
N MET A 24 -0.81 -9.51 -2.24
CA MET A 24 -1.61 -9.36 -3.46
C MET A 24 -0.84 -9.98 -4.63
N ASP A 25 -1.55 -10.34 -5.70
CA ASP A 25 -1.00 -10.97 -6.91
C ASP A 25 -1.75 -10.53 -8.17
N ASP A 26 -1.82 -11.36 -9.21
CA ASP A 26 -2.56 -11.13 -10.46
C ASP A 26 -3.92 -11.85 -10.52
N SER A 27 -4.33 -12.55 -9.46
CA SER A 27 -5.67 -13.17 -9.40
C SER A 27 -6.77 -12.12 -9.34
N ASP A 28 -7.95 -12.43 -9.85
CA ASP A 28 -9.10 -11.51 -9.79
C ASP A 28 -9.50 -11.20 -8.35
N GLU A 29 -9.33 -12.15 -7.42
CA GLU A 29 -9.65 -11.99 -6.01
C GLU A 29 -8.65 -11.07 -5.30
N ASN A 30 -7.34 -11.32 -5.41
CA ASN A 30 -6.30 -10.62 -4.65
C ASN A 30 -5.45 -9.67 -5.50
N SER A 31 -5.98 -9.24 -6.65
CA SER A 31 -5.24 -8.43 -7.61
C SER A 31 -4.61 -7.17 -7.00
N ILE A 32 -3.32 -6.96 -7.24
CA ILE A 32 -2.62 -5.71 -6.91
C ILE A 32 -3.24 -4.49 -7.61
N VAL A 33 -3.94 -4.70 -8.73
CA VAL A 33 -4.64 -3.63 -9.47
C VAL A 33 -5.69 -2.96 -8.58
N LYS A 34 -6.34 -3.70 -7.68
CA LYS A 34 -7.33 -3.15 -6.74
C LYS A 34 -6.73 -2.10 -5.80
N TRP A 35 -5.43 -2.20 -5.50
CA TRP A 35 -4.74 -1.21 -4.67
C TRP A 35 -4.66 0.16 -5.35
N GLY A 36 -4.46 0.17 -6.68
CA GLY A 36 -4.35 1.40 -7.47
C GLY A 36 -5.69 2.00 -7.91
N LYS A 37 -6.78 1.21 -7.86
CA LYS A 37 -8.10 1.62 -8.34
C LYS A 37 -8.91 2.26 -7.21
N MET A 38 -9.15 3.56 -7.32
CA MET A 38 -10.03 4.26 -6.36
C MET A 38 -11.41 3.60 -6.29
N GLY A 39 -11.91 3.39 -5.08
CA GLY A 39 -13.20 2.76 -4.85
C GLY A 39 -13.20 1.23 -4.89
N ALA A 40 -12.09 0.60 -5.30
CA ALA A 40 -11.95 -0.85 -5.27
C ALA A 40 -11.49 -1.31 -3.87
N SER A 41 -12.37 -2.01 -3.17
CA SER A 41 -12.05 -2.58 -1.86
C SER A 41 -12.71 -3.95 -1.68
N LEU A 42 -11.91 -4.93 -1.27
CA LEU A 42 -12.39 -6.24 -0.83
C LEU A 42 -13.17 -6.15 0.48
N HIS A 43 -12.77 -5.24 1.37
CA HIS A 43 -13.40 -5.04 2.67
C HIS A 43 -14.81 -4.46 2.57
N ARG A 44 -15.22 -3.94 1.39
CA ARG A 44 -16.59 -3.48 1.15
C ARG A 44 -17.61 -4.62 1.30
N GLN A 45 -17.23 -5.85 0.95
CA GLN A 45 -18.11 -7.02 1.08
C GLN A 45 -18.22 -7.51 2.53
N SER A 46 -17.21 -7.23 3.36
CA SER A 46 -17.14 -7.60 4.78
C SER A 46 -17.71 -6.53 5.72
N LYS A 47 -18.51 -5.58 5.23
CA LYS A 47 -19.07 -4.47 6.02
C LYS A 47 -19.78 -4.92 7.29
N SER A 48 -20.49 -6.04 7.25
CA SER A 48 -21.18 -6.62 8.40
C SER A 48 -20.23 -7.09 9.50
N GLN A 49 -19.00 -7.50 9.15
CA GLN A 49 -17.97 -7.90 10.11
C GLN A 49 -17.36 -6.70 10.85
N ALA A 50 -17.50 -5.49 10.30
CA ALA A 50 -17.10 -4.25 10.96
C ALA A 50 -18.10 -3.79 12.03
N ILE A 51 -19.31 -4.37 12.05
CA ILE A 51 -20.37 -4.06 13.00
C ILE A 51 -20.21 -5.01 14.19
N GLY A 52 -19.47 -4.57 15.20
CA GLY A 52 -19.31 -5.34 16.43
C GLY A 52 -17.94 -5.16 17.08
N GLY A 53 -17.97 -5.21 18.40
CA GLY A 53 -16.82 -5.08 19.29
C GLY A 53 -17.33 -4.75 20.69
N LYS A 54 -16.82 -5.44 21.72
CA LYS A 54 -17.14 -5.05 23.10
C LYS A 54 -16.42 -3.74 23.39
N PRO A 55 -17.12 -2.69 23.85
CA PRO A 55 -16.47 -1.49 24.35
C PRO A 55 -15.30 -1.85 25.27
N PRO A 56 -14.13 -1.18 25.15
CA PRO A 56 -13.86 0.02 24.37
C PRO A 56 -13.39 -0.21 22.91
N TYR A 57 -13.45 -1.44 22.38
CA TYR A 57 -12.85 -1.78 21.08
C TYR A 57 -13.90 -1.95 19.99
N LEU A 58 -13.82 -1.11 18.95
CA LEU A 58 -14.43 -1.40 17.65
C LEU A 58 -13.43 -2.22 16.83
N MET A 59 -13.90 -3.02 15.86
CA MET A 59 -13.02 -3.62 14.85
C MET A 59 -12.96 -2.69 13.62
N PRO A 60 -12.02 -1.74 13.57
CA PRO A 60 -12.02 -0.73 12.51
C PRO A 60 -11.65 -1.35 11.16
N CYS A 61 -12.57 -1.28 10.20
CA CYS A 61 -12.32 -1.66 8.82
C CYS A 61 -11.78 -0.47 8.00
N PHE A 62 -10.53 -0.08 8.26
CA PHE A 62 -9.88 1.09 7.63
C PHE A 62 -9.74 1.00 6.09
N GLY A 63 -9.98 -0.16 5.49
CA GLY A 63 -9.93 -0.38 4.04
C GLY A 63 -11.28 -0.29 3.29
N MET A 64 -12.40 -0.03 3.97
CA MET A 64 -13.76 -0.25 3.43
C MET A 64 -14.07 0.45 2.09
N PHE A 65 -13.49 1.62 1.85
CA PHE A 65 -13.82 2.43 0.68
C PHE A 65 -12.81 2.34 -0.48
N GLY A 66 -11.60 1.83 -0.25
CA GLY A 66 -10.60 1.69 -1.31
C GLY A 66 -10.00 3.02 -1.80
N TYR A 67 -9.88 4.02 -0.92
CA TYR A 67 -9.23 5.31 -1.23
C TYR A 67 -7.88 5.51 -0.53
N GLY A 68 -7.64 4.83 0.60
CA GLY A 68 -6.50 5.11 1.47
C GLY A 68 -5.15 5.02 0.77
N GLY A 69 -4.90 3.93 0.03
CA GLY A 69 -3.66 3.73 -0.73
C GLY A 69 -3.42 4.82 -1.78
N PRO A 70 -4.34 5.02 -2.75
CA PRO A 70 -4.19 6.05 -3.77
C PRO A 70 -4.01 7.47 -3.21
N ILE A 71 -4.77 7.84 -2.17
CA ILE A 71 -4.66 9.17 -1.54
C ILE A 71 -3.31 9.32 -0.83
N ALA A 72 -2.88 8.32 -0.05
CA ALA A 72 -1.57 8.34 0.60
C ALA A 72 -0.43 8.46 -0.42
N SER A 73 -0.53 7.76 -1.56
CA SER A 73 0.46 7.86 -2.65
C SER A 73 0.63 9.26 -3.18
N MET A 74 -0.48 10.00 -3.37
CA MET A 74 -0.44 11.35 -3.91
C MET A 74 -0.09 12.40 -2.87
N HIS A 75 -0.43 12.14 -1.60
CA HIS A 75 -0.16 13.05 -0.49
C HIS A 75 1.28 12.97 0.00
N LEU A 76 1.81 11.75 0.17
CA LEU A 76 3.14 11.51 0.74
C LEU A 76 4.22 11.46 -0.33
N GLY A 77 3.93 10.95 -1.53
CA GLY A 77 4.93 10.69 -2.56
C GLY A 77 4.74 11.53 -3.82
N ARG A 78 5.86 11.89 -4.46
CA ARG A 78 5.85 12.17 -5.91
C ARG A 78 5.87 10.88 -6.72
N TYR A 79 6.48 9.84 -6.15
CA TYR A 79 6.52 8.49 -6.68
C TYR A 79 6.17 7.50 -5.58
N THR A 80 5.24 6.60 -5.86
CA THR A 80 4.95 5.46 -4.99
C THR A 80 5.19 4.16 -5.74
N ARG A 81 5.90 3.22 -5.11
CA ARG A 81 5.99 1.84 -5.59
C ARG A 81 5.35 0.90 -4.60
N VAL A 82 4.38 0.15 -5.05
CA VAL A 82 3.80 -0.99 -4.32
C VAL A 82 4.38 -2.24 -4.94
N SER A 83 4.98 -3.10 -4.12
CA SER A 83 5.42 -4.43 -4.49
C SER A 83 4.67 -5.42 -3.59
N SER A 84 4.04 -6.44 -4.16
CA SER A 84 3.29 -7.41 -3.38
C SER A 84 3.40 -8.81 -3.95
N LYS A 85 3.24 -9.79 -3.07
CA LYS A 85 3.32 -11.20 -3.41
C LYS A 85 2.46 -12.00 -2.44
N THR A 86 1.57 -12.86 -2.97
CA THR A 86 0.92 -13.90 -2.17
C THR A 86 1.81 -15.13 -2.01
N LYS A 87 1.44 -16.00 -1.07
CA LYS A 87 2.21 -17.22 -0.79
C LYS A 87 2.26 -18.19 -1.99
N HIS A 88 1.23 -18.16 -2.83
CA HIS A 88 1.02 -19.14 -3.90
C HIS A 88 1.74 -18.79 -5.20
N VAL A 89 1.96 -17.50 -5.47
CA VAL A 89 2.65 -17.06 -6.68
C VAL A 89 4.17 -17.03 -6.50
N LYS A 90 4.92 -17.24 -7.58
CA LYS A 90 6.40 -17.19 -7.55
C LYS A 90 6.94 -15.78 -7.64
N ASN A 91 6.28 -14.93 -8.42
CA ASN A 91 6.74 -13.59 -8.73
C ASN A 91 6.21 -12.55 -7.76
N VAL A 92 6.88 -11.40 -7.73
CA VAL A 92 6.42 -10.17 -7.08
C VAL A 92 5.83 -9.27 -8.15
N TYR A 93 4.62 -8.81 -7.88
CA TYR A 93 3.90 -7.88 -8.74
C TYR A 93 4.11 -6.46 -8.23
N GLU A 94 4.29 -5.53 -9.15
CA GLU A 94 4.55 -4.13 -8.82
C GLU A 94 3.57 -3.18 -9.50
N LEU A 95 3.19 -2.14 -8.77
CA LEU A 95 2.40 -1.02 -9.23
C LEU A 95 3.15 0.28 -8.93
N TRP A 96 3.35 1.12 -9.94
CA TRP A 96 4.15 2.34 -9.82
C TRP A 96 3.26 3.55 -10.06
N LEU A 97 2.98 4.34 -9.03
CA LEU A 97 2.16 5.55 -9.12
C LEU A 97 3.05 6.79 -9.16
N HIS A 98 2.99 7.52 -10.29
CA HIS A 98 3.73 8.76 -10.48
C HIS A 98 2.76 9.94 -10.44
N ARG A 99 2.96 10.86 -9.48
CA ARG A 99 2.14 12.07 -9.34
C ARG A 99 2.21 12.95 -10.59
N GLU A 100 3.41 13.12 -11.15
CA GLU A 100 3.60 13.96 -12.33
C GLU A 100 2.94 13.35 -13.57
N ALA A 101 2.88 12.02 -13.68
CA ALA A 101 2.16 11.37 -14.78
C ALA A 101 0.65 11.62 -14.69
N LEU A 102 0.08 11.67 -13.47
CA LEU A 102 -1.31 12.05 -13.25
C LEU A 102 -1.56 13.52 -13.62
N LEU A 103 -0.71 14.45 -13.16
CA LEU A 103 -0.88 15.88 -13.40
C LEU A 103 -0.62 16.30 -14.85
N ASN A 104 0.28 15.61 -15.53
CA ASN A 104 0.65 15.90 -16.92
C ASN A 104 -0.22 15.12 -17.92
N ASN A 105 -1.26 14.40 -17.48
CA ASN A 105 -2.16 13.60 -18.32
C ASN A 105 -3.10 14.43 -19.23
N LYS A 106 -2.65 15.61 -19.67
CA LYS A 106 -3.41 16.53 -20.53
C LYS A 106 -3.60 15.99 -21.96
N SER A 107 -2.94 14.91 -22.34
CA SER A 107 -2.82 14.42 -23.72
C SER A 107 -3.58 13.13 -24.03
N ASN A 108 -4.23 12.49 -23.05
CA ASN A 108 -4.97 11.26 -23.30
C ASN A 108 -6.45 11.60 -23.58
N SER A 109 -6.90 11.38 -24.81
CA SER A 109 -8.27 11.70 -25.27
C SER A 109 -9.37 11.03 -24.45
N GLU A 110 -9.05 9.95 -23.73
CA GLU A 110 -9.96 9.19 -22.86
C GLU A 110 -10.11 9.78 -21.44
N GLY A 111 -9.36 10.84 -21.06
CA GLY A 111 -9.40 11.42 -19.72
C GLY A 111 -9.01 10.45 -18.58
N THR A 112 -8.41 9.31 -18.93
CA THR A 112 -8.14 8.21 -18.00
C THR A 112 -6.68 8.19 -17.59
N TRP A 113 -6.42 8.14 -16.28
CA TRP A 113 -5.07 7.94 -15.74
C TRP A 113 -4.68 6.48 -15.82
N LYS A 114 -3.64 6.20 -16.61
CA LYS A 114 -3.00 4.89 -16.71
C LYS A 114 -1.65 4.97 -15.99
N THR A 115 -1.30 3.89 -15.31
CA THR A 115 -0.07 3.80 -14.54
C THR A 115 0.62 2.49 -14.85
N THR A 116 1.94 2.46 -14.78
CA THR A 116 2.73 1.28 -15.12
C THR A 116 3.00 0.41 -13.89
N GLY A 117 3.60 -0.75 -14.12
CA GLY A 117 3.96 -1.73 -13.12
C GLY A 117 5.01 -2.69 -13.65
N GLY A 118 5.20 -3.79 -12.95
CA GLY A 118 6.17 -4.81 -13.36
C GLY A 118 5.97 -6.14 -12.66
N ILE A 119 6.63 -7.16 -13.18
CA ILE A 119 6.71 -8.49 -12.59
C ILE A 119 8.18 -8.83 -12.43
N ARG A 120 8.59 -9.27 -11.24
CA ARG A 120 10.00 -9.61 -10.96
C ARG A 120 10.13 -10.78 -9.99
N ALA A 121 11.33 -11.33 -9.90
CA ALA A 121 11.68 -12.28 -8.85
C ALA A 121 11.69 -11.59 -7.46
N PRO A 122 11.39 -12.33 -6.37
CA PRO A 122 11.49 -11.81 -5.02
C PRO A 122 12.93 -11.55 -4.61
N GLN A 123 13.17 -10.48 -3.84
CA GLN A 123 14.51 -10.17 -3.33
C GLN A 123 14.80 -10.96 -2.04
N ASN A 124 16.08 -11.28 -1.78
CA ASN A 124 16.49 -12.06 -0.60
C ASN A 124 15.93 -11.52 0.73
N GLY A 125 15.91 -10.19 0.91
CA GLY A 125 15.35 -9.57 2.12
C GLY A 125 13.83 -9.71 2.23
N GLU A 126 13.10 -9.78 1.11
CA GLU A 126 11.66 -9.95 1.07
C GLU A 126 11.28 -11.40 1.41
N VAL A 127 12.00 -12.39 0.89
CA VAL A 127 11.73 -13.82 1.17
C VAL A 127 11.99 -14.16 2.63
N LYS A 128 13.14 -13.75 3.18
CA LYS A 128 13.53 -14.05 4.57
C LYS A 128 12.55 -13.47 5.59
N SER A 129 12.04 -12.28 5.30
CA SER A 129 11.18 -11.56 6.24
C SER A 129 9.72 -11.98 6.13
N SER A 130 9.23 -12.41 4.96
CA SER A 130 7.79 -12.54 4.70
C SER A 130 7.17 -13.93 4.89
N LYS A 131 7.97 -14.99 5.13
CA LYS A 131 7.50 -16.39 5.09
C LYS A 131 6.73 -16.73 3.79
N GLY A 132 7.02 -16.01 2.71
CA GLY A 132 6.48 -16.24 1.37
C GLY A 132 5.41 -15.25 0.90
N SER A 133 4.87 -14.37 1.74
CA SER A 133 3.87 -13.37 1.33
C SER A 133 4.05 -12.01 1.99
N PHE A 134 3.95 -10.93 1.22
CA PHE A 134 4.16 -9.58 1.73
C PHE A 134 3.47 -8.51 0.89
N THR A 135 3.31 -7.34 1.49
CA THR A 135 3.17 -6.08 0.76
C THR A 135 4.24 -5.09 1.21
N LYS A 136 4.81 -4.38 0.25
CA LYS A 136 5.84 -3.37 0.46
C LYS A 136 5.47 -2.11 -0.29
N VAL A 137 5.33 -1.02 0.43
CA VAL A 137 5.02 0.30 -0.14
C VAL A 137 6.19 1.23 0.09
N ILE A 138 6.66 1.85 -0.97
CA ILE A 138 7.72 2.86 -0.93
C ILE A 138 7.14 4.18 -1.42
N TYR A 139 7.12 5.19 -0.57
CA TYR A 139 6.86 6.58 -0.96
C TYR A 139 8.18 7.32 -1.11
N ILE A 140 8.39 7.98 -2.25
CA ILE A 140 9.56 8.82 -2.53
C ILE A 140 9.10 10.25 -2.75
N SER A 141 9.67 11.17 -1.98
CA SER A 141 9.52 12.61 -2.19
C SER A 141 10.89 13.29 -2.25
N ARG A 142 11.01 14.33 -3.09
CA ARG A 142 12.21 15.17 -3.13
C ARG A 142 12.30 16.10 -1.91
N VAL A 143 11.15 16.46 -1.34
CA VAL A 143 10.98 17.30 -0.15
C VAL A 143 9.74 16.80 0.59
N TRP A 144 9.86 16.45 1.87
CA TRP A 144 8.69 16.19 2.71
C TRP A 144 8.08 17.53 3.12
N PRO A 145 6.78 17.77 2.92
CA PRO A 145 6.11 18.89 3.57
C PRO A 145 6.32 18.77 5.08
N ILE A 146 6.61 19.88 5.77
CA ILE A 146 6.88 19.90 7.22
C ILE A 146 5.73 19.24 8.00
N CYS A 147 4.48 19.38 7.53
CA CYS A 147 3.29 18.75 8.11
C CYS A 147 3.24 17.21 7.97
N SER A 148 3.92 16.62 6.99
CA SER A 148 3.85 15.18 6.71
C SER A 148 4.72 14.35 7.66
N LEU A 149 5.76 14.95 8.26
CA LEU A 149 6.59 14.31 9.29
C LEU A 149 5.90 14.26 10.66
N VAL A 150 5.07 15.27 10.98
CA VAL A 150 4.39 15.38 12.29
C VAL A 150 3.40 14.24 12.52
N CYS A 151 2.71 13.77 11.47
CA CYS A 151 1.79 12.62 11.57
C CYS A 151 2.48 11.28 11.89
N PHE A 152 3.80 11.14 11.64
CA PHE A 152 4.53 9.88 11.90
C PHE A 152 5.37 9.93 13.18
N GLN A 153 5.65 11.11 13.74
CA GLN A 153 6.40 11.23 15.00
C GLN A 153 5.58 10.91 16.26
N HIS A 154 4.24 10.91 16.17
CA HIS A 154 3.35 10.56 17.29
C HIS A 154 3.11 9.05 17.48
N PHE A 155 3.79 8.18 16.73
CA PHE A 155 3.70 6.71 16.87
C PHE A 155 5.03 6.04 17.29
N GLY A 156 5.99 6.82 17.79
CA GLY A 156 7.14 6.27 18.50
C GLY A 156 6.73 5.84 19.92
N PRO A 157 7.41 4.87 20.56
CA PRO A 157 7.15 4.56 21.96
C PRO A 157 7.46 5.82 22.78
N GLU A 158 6.47 6.30 23.53
CA GLU A 158 6.72 7.21 24.63
C GLU A 158 7.70 6.51 25.59
N LYS A 159 8.70 7.28 26.05
CA LYS A 159 9.74 6.79 26.97
C LYS A 159 9.15 6.39 28.31
#